data_AF-A0A959KU03-F1
#
_entry.id   AF-A0A959KU03-F1
#
_cell.length_a   1.000
_cell.length_b   1.000
_cell.length_c   1.000
_cell.angle_alpha   90.00
_cell.angle_beta   90.00
_cell.angle_gamma   90.00
#
_symmetry.space_group_name_H-M   'P 1'
#
loop_
_entity.id
_entity.type
_entity.pdbx_description
1 polymer ?
#
loop_
_entity_poly.entity_id
_entity_poly.type
_entity_poly.pdbx_seq_one_letter_code
_entity_poly.pdbx_strand_id
1 'polypeptide(L)'
;MQKARLLLLALLALQCQTAAPGKEEPPTLPAWSDVVFYQIFPDRFANGDPANDPTFEDTKGGWPDLYFDSTTLAMVSENWQVHPWKSDWYELQPWESGVDWPAIFDWAKPDDPMV
;
A
#
# COMPACT_ATOMS: atom_id res chain seq x y z
N MET A 1 -18.50 18.66 -57.05
CA MET A 1 -17.75 17.90 -56.03
C MET A 1 -17.28 18.75 -54.84
N GLN A 2 -16.72 19.94 -55.06
CA GLN A 2 -16.23 20.83 -53.99
C GLN A 2 -17.31 21.26 -52.98
N LYS A 3 -18.52 21.62 -53.45
CA LYS A 3 -19.65 21.99 -52.58
C LYS A 3 -20.13 20.85 -51.67
N ALA A 4 -20.08 19.60 -52.16
CA ALA A 4 -20.45 18.42 -51.38
C ALA A 4 -19.40 18.09 -50.30
N ARG A 5 -18.11 18.32 -50.58
CA ARG A 5 -17.03 18.21 -49.58
C ARG A 5 -17.13 19.28 -48.49
N LEU A 6 -17.47 20.51 -48.87
CA LEU A 6 -17.71 21.60 -47.91
C LEU A 6 -18.92 21.33 -47.00
N LEU A 7 -20.01 20.78 -47.53
CA LEU A 7 -21.17 20.37 -46.75
C LEU A 7 -20.87 19.20 -45.81
N LEU A 8 -20.09 18.21 -46.25
CA LEU A 8 -19.70 17.08 -45.41
C LEU A 8 -18.76 17.50 -44.27
N LEU A 9 -17.82 18.42 -44.53
CA LEU A 9 -16.94 18.99 -43.51
C LEU A 9 -17.71 19.85 -42.50
N ALA A 10 -18.71 20.61 -42.94
CA ALA A 10 -19.58 21.37 -42.04
C ALA A 10 -20.43 20.46 -41.14
N LEU A 11 -20.95 19.35 -41.67
CA LEU A 11 -21.71 18.36 -40.90
C LEU A 11 -20.83 17.62 -39.88
N LEU A 12 -19.59 17.27 -40.24
CA LEU A 12 -18.60 16.69 -39.32
C LEU A 12 -18.20 17.67 -38.21
N ALA A 13 -18.09 18.97 -38.52
CA ALA A 13 -17.82 19.99 -37.51
C ALA A 13 -19.00 20.20 -36.53
N LEU A 14 -20.25 20.04 -36.98
CA LEU A 14 -21.43 20.11 -36.11
C LEU A 14 -21.54 18.94 -35.11
N GLN A 15 -20.99 17.78 -35.46
CA GLN A 15 -20.92 16.60 -34.56
C GLN A 15 -19.86 16.75 -33.47
N CYS A 16 -18.98 17.75 -33.58
CA CYS A 16 -17.98 18.08 -32.56
C CYS A 16 -18.51 19.10 -31.54
N GLN A 17 -19.77 18.98 -31.13
CA GLN A 17 -20.25 19.64 -29.93
C GLN A 17 -19.83 18.78 -28.74
N THR A 18 -18.65 19.06 -28.19
CA THR A 18 -18.28 18.57 -26.87
C THR A 18 -19.31 19.12 -25.88
N ALA A 19 -20.15 18.24 -25.34
CA ALA A 19 -20.96 18.60 -24.18
C ALA A 19 -20.00 19.15 -23.13
N ALA A 20 -20.21 20.39 -22.68
CA ALA A 20 -19.43 20.95 -21.59
C ALA A 20 -19.52 19.95 -20.42
N PRO A 21 -18.40 19.62 -19.75
CA PRO A 21 -18.46 18.78 -18.56
C PRO A 21 -19.49 19.41 -17.62
N GLY A 22 -20.53 18.64 -17.30
CA GLY A 22 -21.52 19.07 -16.31
C GLY A 22 -20.77 19.42 -15.03
N LYS A 23 -21.20 20.49 -14.35
CA LYS A 23 -20.71 20.73 -13.00
C LYS A 23 -21.16 19.56 -12.14
N GLU A 24 -20.28 18.60 -11.90
CA GLU A 24 -20.52 17.56 -10.92
C GLU A 24 -20.69 18.25 -9.57
N GLU A 25 -21.87 18.14 -8.98
CA GLU A 25 -22.05 18.54 -7.59
C GLU A 25 -21.19 17.63 -6.72
N PRO A 26 -20.47 18.19 -5.73
CA PRO A 26 -19.70 17.38 -4.82
C PRO A 26 -20.64 16.36 -4.13
N PRO A 27 -20.17 15.13 -3.90
CA PRO A 27 -20.98 14.11 -3.24
C PRO A 27 -21.46 14.64 -1.89
N THR A 28 -22.74 14.44 -1.60
CA THR A 28 -23.31 14.82 -0.30
C THR A 28 -22.73 13.91 0.79
N LEU A 29 -22.16 14.51 1.82
CA LEU A 29 -21.65 13.76 2.97
C LEU A 29 -22.80 13.29 3.86
N PRO A 30 -22.68 12.09 4.48
CA PRO A 30 -23.65 11.65 5.48
C PRO A 30 -23.72 12.61 6.67
N ALA A 31 -24.92 12.81 7.23
CA ALA A 31 -25.13 13.73 8.36
C ALA A 31 -24.30 13.39 9.62
N TRP A 32 -23.91 12.12 9.80
CA TRP A 32 -23.09 11.69 10.94
C TRP A 32 -21.61 12.03 10.79
N SER A 33 -21.16 12.45 9.59
CA SER A 33 -19.74 12.66 9.31
C SER A 33 -19.14 13.92 9.93
N ASP A 34 -19.97 14.77 10.54
CA ASP A 34 -19.52 15.91 11.36
C ASP A 34 -19.06 15.42 12.74
N VAL A 35 -17.95 14.68 12.75
CA VAL A 35 -17.35 14.06 13.94
C VAL A 35 -15.83 14.13 13.90
N VAL A 36 -15.21 13.93 15.05
CA VAL A 36 -13.75 13.78 15.16
C VAL A 36 -13.39 12.32 14.88
N PHE A 37 -12.53 12.11 13.89
CA PHE A 37 -11.99 10.80 13.56
C PHE A 37 -10.66 10.55 14.28
N TYR A 38 -10.47 9.31 14.74
CA TYR A 38 -9.19 8.85 15.28
C TYR A 38 -8.73 7.66 14.43
N GLN A 39 -7.60 7.83 13.75
CA GLN A 39 -6.98 6.74 12.99
C GLN A 39 -6.18 5.85 13.95
N ILE A 40 -6.41 4.55 13.90
CA ILE A 40 -5.76 3.56 14.75
C ILE A 40 -5.05 2.54 13.86
N PHE A 41 -3.80 2.23 14.20
CA PHE A 41 -3.08 1.05 13.69
C PHE A 41 -3.20 -0.07 14.74
N PRO A 42 -4.11 -1.05 14.57
CA PRO A 42 -4.49 -1.98 15.65
C PRO A 42 -3.29 -2.72 16.26
N ASP A 43 -2.41 -3.26 15.41
CA ASP A 43 -1.22 -4.03 15.81
C ASP A 43 -0.25 -3.24 16.69
N ARG A 44 -0.34 -1.89 16.70
CA ARG A 44 0.59 -0.99 17.40
C ARG A 44 -0.08 -0.07 18.41
N PHE A 45 -1.38 -0.23 18.66
CA PHE A 45 -2.09 0.65 19.58
C PHE A 45 -2.10 0.10 21.00
N ALA A 46 -2.56 -1.15 21.17
CA ALA A 46 -2.55 -1.86 22.44
C ALA A 46 -2.87 -3.34 22.21
N ASN A 47 -2.09 -4.24 22.81
CA ASN A 47 -2.44 -5.66 22.85
C ASN A 47 -3.36 -5.93 24.05
N GLY A 48 -4.64 -6.21 23.77
CA GLY A 48 -5.66 -6.49 24.78
C GLY A 48 -5.92 -7.98 25.03
N ASP A 49 -5.45 -8.86 24.16
CA ASP A 49 -5.69 -10.31 24.24
C ASP A 49 -4.53 -11.10 23.62
N PRO A 50 -3.50 -11.43 24.42
CA PRO A 50 -2.33 -12.18 23.94
C PRO A 50 -2.66 -13.59 23.42
N ALA A 51 -3.85 -14.12 23.68
CA ALA A 51 -4.23 -15.45 23.20
C ALA A 51 -4.44 -15.50 21.67
N ASN A 52 -4.57 -14.33 21.03
CA ASN A 52 -4.68 -14.20 19.58
C ASN A 52 -3.43 -13.58 18.93
N ASP A 53 -2.32 -13.48 19.67
CA ASP A 53 -1.06 -13.01 19.12
C ASP A 53 -0.65 -13.85 17.90
N PRO A 54 -0.10 -13.22 16.85
CA PRO A 54 0.29 -13.94 15.65
C PRO A 54 1.44 -14.91 15.95
N THR A 55 1.48 -15.97 15.16
CA THR A 55 2.59 -16.91 15.09
C THR A 55 3.34 -16.71 13.77
N PHE A 56 4.54 -17.28 13.66
CA PHE A 56 5.27 -17.25 12.40
C PHE A 56 4.47 -17.90 11.25
N GLU A 57 3.70 -18.94 11.54
CA GLU A 57 2.88 -19.65 10.55
C GLU A 57 1.80 -18.76 9.91
N ASP A 58 1.37 -17.70 10.61
CA ASP A 58 0.38 -16.74 10.09
C ASP A 58 0.98 -15.83 9.00
N THR A 59 2.31 -15.85 8.81
CA THR A 59 3.00 -15.10 7.75
C THR A 59 3.02 -15.83 6.39
N LYS A 60 2.50 -17.06 6.32
CA LYS A 60 2.47 -17.86 5.10
C LYS A 60 1.77 -17.15 3.95
N GLY A 61 2.40 -17.17 2.77
CA GLY A 61 1.91 -16.46 1.59
C GLY A 61 2.03 -14.95 1.69
N GLY A 62 2.78 -14.44 2.67
CA GLY A 62 3.11 -13.03 2.84
C GLY A 62 4.61 -12.83 3.07
N TRP A 63 4.97 -11.70 3.65
CA TRP A 63 6.33 -11.48 4.15
C TRP A 63 6.47 -12.09 5.55
N PRO A 64 7.59 -12.76 5.90
CA PRO A 64 8.80 -12.97 5.11
C PRO A 64 8.76 -14.18 4.16
N ASP A 65 7.75 -15.06 4.27
CA ASP A 65 7.63 -16.34 3.55
C ASP A 65 7.85 -16.26 2.03
N LEU A 66 7.30 -15.25 1.36
CA LEU A 66 7.40 -15.07 -0.09
C LEU A 66 8.71 -14.46 -0.57
N TYR A 67 9.49 -13.83 0.32
CA TYR A 67 10.62 -12.98 -0.06
C TYR A 67 11.97 -13.55 0.35
N PHE A 68 11.99 -14.39 1.38
CA PHE A 68 13.24 -14.97 1.87
C PHE A 68 13.51 -16.30 1.17
N ASP A 69 14.76 -16.53 0.80
CA ASP A 69 15.19 -17.86 0.39
C ASP A 69 15.04 -18.86 1.56
N SER A 70 15.09 -20.16 1.27
CA SER A 70 14.88 -21.20 2.28
C SER A 70 15.85 -21.15 3.47
N THR A 71 17.07 -20.66 3.27
CA THR A 71 18.10 -20.54 4.32
C THR A 71 17.79 -19.36 5.23
N THR A 72 17.50 -18.20 4.63
CA THR A 72 17.12 -16.99 5.37
C THR A 72 15.81 -17.19 6.11
N LEU A 73 14.84 -17.87 5.48
CA LEU A 73 13.55 -18.19 6.08
C LEU A 73 13.70 -19.14 7.27
N ALA A 74 14.55 -20.18 7.16
CA ALA A 74 14.86 -21.06 8.29
C ALA A 74 15.44 -20.27 9.47
N MET A 75 16.45 -19.42 9.24
CA MET A 75 17.06 -18.58 10.27
C MET A 75 16.06 -17.64 10.95
N VAL A 76 15.21 -16.97 10.17
CA VAL A 76 14.22 -16.03 10.71
C VAL A 76 13.12 -16.77 11.47
N SER A 77 12.60 -17.89 10.94
CA SER A 77 11.56 -18.68 11.60
C SER A 77 11.96 -19.16 13.00
N GLU A 78 13.24 -19.50 13.23
CA GLU A 78 13.73 -19.96 14.53
C GLU A 78 13.76 -18.83 15.58
N ASN A 79 13.90 -17.58 15.16
CA ASN A 79 14.08 -16.43 16.04
C ASN A 79 12.86 -15.50 16.08
N TRP A 80 11.87 -15.72 15.20
CA TRP A 80 10.71 -14.88 15.06
C TRP A 80 9.93 -14.77 16.38
N GLN A 81 9.47 -13.57 16.70
CA GLN A 81 8.69 -13.32 17.91
C GLN A 81 7.69 -12.18 17.71
N VAL A 82 6.63 -12.22 18.51
CA VAL A 82 5.67 -11.12 18.62
C VAL A 82 6.37 -9.87 19.11
N HIS A 83 6.13 -8.76 18.41
CA HIS A 83 6.74 -7.49 18.74
C HIS A 83 5.92 -6.74 19.81
N PRO A 84 6.53 -6.24 20.90
CA PRO A 84 5.81 -5.41 21.85
C PRO A 84 5.26 -4.15 21.17
N TRP A 85 3.98 -3.85 21.42
CA TRP A 85 3.30 -2.71 20.76
C TRP A 85 3.90 -1.32 21.09
N LYS A 86 4.76 -1.22 22.12
CA LYS A 86 5.45 0.01 22.54
C LYS A 86 6.88 0.16 22.02
N SER A 87 7.37 -0.81 21.27
CA SER A 87 8.74 -0.79 20.79
C SER A 87 8.98 0.30 19.75
N ASP A 88 10.26 0.64 19.52
CA ASP A 88 10.66 1.55 18.47
C ASP A 88 10.32 0.95 17.09
N TRP A 89 9.79 1.79 16.20
CA TRP A 89 9.46 1.41 14.83
C TRP A 89 10.70 1.26 13.95
N TYR A 90 11.71 2.07 14.22
CA TYR A 90 12.90 2.19 13.36
C TYR A 90 14.03 1.26 13.80
N GLU A 91 13.83 0.54 14.91
CA GLU A 91 14.79 -0.43 15.41
C GLU A 91 14.48 -1.82 14.85
N LEU A 92 15.53 -2.47 14.33
CA LEU A 92 15.44 -3.85 13.89
C LEU A 92 15.14 -4.78 15.07
N GLN A 93 14.29 -5.75 14.81
CA GLN A 93 13.98 -6.80 15.76
C GLN A 93 15.14 -7.80 15.90
N PRO A 94 15.20 -8.54 17.01
CA PRO A 94 16.27 -9.53 17.20
C PRO A 94 16.38 -10.55 16.06
N TRP A 95 15.25 -10.97 15.47
CA TRP A 95 15.24 -11.91 14.33
C TRP A 95 15.53 -11.25 12.98
N GLU A 96 15.47 -9.93 12.91
CA GLU A 96 15.87 -9.12 11.76
C GLU A 96 17.38 -8.84 11.75
N SER A 97 18.05 -9.06 12.90
CA SER A 97 19.48 -8.89 13.04
C SER A 97 20.24 -9.96 12.25
N GLY A 98 21.25 -9.55 11.48
CA GLY A 98 22.07 -10.47 10.68
C GLY A 98 21.45 -10.89 9.34
N VAL A 99 20.21 -10.46 9.05
CA VAL A 99 19.63 -10.57 7.70
C VAL A 99 20.39 -9.65 6.74
N ASP A 100 20.77 -10.16 5.58
CA ASP A 100 21.37 -9.36 4.49
C ASP A 100 20.27 -8.56 3.76
N TRP A 101 19.80 -7.49 4.39
CA TRP A 101 18.72 -6.65 3.86
C TRP A 101 18.94 -6.14 2.43
N PRO A 102 20.15 -5.69 2.04
CA PRO A 102 20.42 -5.30 0.65
C PRO A 102 20.33 -6.44 -0.38
N ALA A 103 20.51 -7.70 0.04
CA ALA A 103 20.31 -8.85 -0.85
C ALA A 103 18.82 -9.17 -1.08
N ILE A 104 17.95 -8.78 -0.14
CA ILE A 104 16.50 -9.02 -0.18
C ILE A 104 15.78 -7.86 -0.86
N PHE A 105 16.17 -6.63 -0.52
CA PHE A 105 15.60 -5.40 -1.03
C PHE A 105 16.63 -4.68 -1.89
N ASP A 106 16.53 -4.84 -3.20
CA ASP A 106 17.45 -4.20 -4.15
C ASP A 106 17.51 -2.67 -4.02
N TRP A 107 16.45 -2.03 -3.53
CA TRP A 107 16.35 -0.59 -3.30
C TRP A 107 16.96 -0.13 -1.96
N ALA A 108 17.28 -1.06 -1.06
CA ALA A 108 17.93 -0.75 0.22
C ALA A 108 19.46 -0.71 0.11
N LYS A 109 20.00 -0.73 -1.12
CA LYS A 109 21.44 -0.63 -1.37
C LYS A 109 21.92 0.80 -1.09
N PRO A 110 23.11 0.99 -0.49
CA PRO A 110 23.60 2.32 -0.07
C PRO A 110 23.76 3.36 -1.19
N ASP A 111 23.74 2.92 -2.44
CA ASP A 111 23.90 3.71 -3.67
C ASP A 111 22.57 4.00 -4.40
N ASP A 112 21.42 3.58 -3.85
CA ASP A 112 20.11 3.89 -4.42
C ASP A 112 19.73 5.36 -4.13
N PRO A 113 19.32 6.16 -5.15
CA PRO A 113 18.97 7.58 -4.99
C PRO A 113 17.72 7.84 -4.13
N MET A 114 17.02 6.81 -3.65
CA MET A 114 15.84 6.91 -2.78
C MET A 114 16.16 6.85 -1.27
N VAL A 115 17.44 6.69 -0.89
CA VAL A 115 17.92 6.70 0.51
C VAL A 115 18.71 7.98 0.82
#